data_AF-A0A920VZJ4-F1
#
_entry.id   AF-A0A920VZJ4-F1
#
_cell.length_a   1.000
_cell.length_b   1.000
_cell.length_c   1.000
_cell.angle_alpha   90.00
_cell.angle_beta   90.00
_cell.angle_gamma   90.00
#
_symmetry.space_group_name_H-M   'P 1'
#
loop_
_entity.id
_entity.type
_entity.pdbx_description
1 polymer ?
#
loop_
_entity_poly.entity_id
_entity_poly.type
_entity_poly.pdbx_seq_one_letter_code
_entity_poly.pdbx_strand_id
1 'polypeptide(L)' 'MPGSYKVTPIVIDGVMYLPTSFGRIVALDAQSGEERWVFDTKAWEAGRPANLGYNTRGVAYWEGKW' A
#
# COMPACT_ATOMS: atom_id res chain seq x y z
N MET A 1 2.51 -0.88 17.94
CA MET A 1 3.14 -1.81 16.99
C MET A 1 2.36 -1.76 15.68
N PRO A 2 2.99 -1.66 14.50
CA PRO A 2 2.30 -1.94 13.24
C PRO A 2 1.82 -3.40 13.30
N GLY A 3 0.52 -3.65 13.15
CA GLY A 3 -0.01 -4.99 13.45
C GLY A 3 -1.35 -5.31 12.82
N SER A 4 -1.91 -4.43 11.98
CA SER A 4 -3.14 -4.75 11.28
C SER A 4 -3.09 -4.25 9.85
N TYR A 5 -2.75 -5.15 8.94
CA TYR A 5 -3.09 -4.96 7.53
C TYR A 5 -4.62 -5.01 7.44
N LYS A 6 -5.23 -3.86 7.10
CA LYS A 6 -6.68 -3.73 6.89
C LYS A 6 -7.03 -3.62 5.40
N VAL A 7 -6.02 -3.64 4.53
CA VAL A 7 -6.20 -3.49 3.10
C VAL A 7 -6.70 -4.79 2.47
N THR A 8 -7.63 -4.64 1.53
CA THR A 8 -7.84 -5.60 0.43
C THR A 8 -7.01 -5.14 -0.77
N PRO A 9 -5.95 -5.86 -1.16
CA PRO A 9 -5.11 -5.49 -2.31
C PRO A 9 -5.92 -5.45 -3.61
N ILE A 10 -5.48 -4.64 -4.57
CA ILE A 10 -5.99 -4.70 -5.95
C ILE A 10 -4.94 -5.34 -6.86
N VAL A 11 -5.40 -6.09 -7.87
CA VAL A 11 -4.52 -6.71 -8.87
C VAL A 11 -4.91 -6.22 -10.26
N ILE A 12 -3.95 -5.65 -10.99
CA ILE A 12 -4.12 -5.15 -12.36
C ILE A 12 -2.96 -5.70 -13.18
N ASP A 13 -3.25 -6.34 -14.31
CA ASP A 13 -2.25 -6.88 -15.25
C ASP A 13 -1.14 -7.72 -14.59
N GLY A 14 -1.52 -8.56 -13.62
CA GLY A 14 -0.59 -9.45 -12.91
C GLY A 14 0.27 -8.75 -11.84
N VAL A 15 -0.01 -7.49 -11.50
CA VAL A 15 0.66 -6.74 -10.44
C VAL A 15 -0.30 -6.50 -9.28
N MET A 16 0.10 -6.90 -8.07
CA MET A 16 -0.64 -6.65 -6.84
C MET A 16 -0.17 -5.35 -6.19
N TYR A 17 -1.11 -4.47 -5.85
CA TYR A 17 -0.83 -3.18 -5.20
C TYR A 17 -1.44 -3.14 -3.80
N LEU A 18 -0.62 -2.84 -2.78
CA LEU A 18 -1.09 -2.65 -1.42
C LEU A 18 -0.29 -1.57 -0.64
N PRO A 19 -0.95 -0.82 0.26
CA PRO A 19 -0.32 0.01 1.25
C PRO A 19 0.14 -0.80 2.47
N THR A 20 1.20 -0.33 3.13
CA THR A 20 1.73 -0.89 4.38
C THR A 20 1.37 -0.03 5.59
N SER A 21 1.53 -0.58 6.80
CA SER A 21 1.34 0.16 8.07
C SER A 21 2.39 1.24 8.35
N PHE A 22 3.26 1.58 7.40
CA PHE A 22 4.13 2.76 7.44
C PHE A 22 3.79 3.78 6.33
N GLY A 23 2.65 3.61 5.67
CA GLY A 23 2.20 4.49 4.60
C GLY A 23 2.99 4.31 3.29
N ARG A 24 3.79 3.25 3.16
CA ARG A 24 4.43 2.90 1.88
C ARG A 24 3.43 2.20 0.97
N ILE A 25 3.56 2.38 -0.34
CA ILE A 25 2.84 1.60 -1.34
C ILE A 25 3.80 0.61 -1.96
N VAL A 26 3.40 -0.66 -2.03
CA VAL A 26 4.20 -1.75 -2.58
C VAL A 26 3.49 -2.31 -3.80
N ALA A 27 4.23 -2.54 -4.87
CA ALA A 27 3.80 -3.35 -6.01
C ALA A 27 4.56 -4.67 -6.02
N LEU A 28 3.81 -5.76 -6.05
CA LEU A 28 4.34 -7.12 -6.09
C LEU A 28 3.95 -7.78 -7.41
N ASP A 29 4.76 -8.70 -7.90
CA ASP A 29 4.27 -9.72 -8.81
C ASP A 29 3.15 -10.52 -8.13
N ALA A 30 1.99 -10.60 -8.77
CA ALA A 30 0.81 -11.20 -8.13
C ALA A 30 0.92 -12.73 -7.98
N GLN A 31 1.81 -13.38 -8.72
CA GLN A 31 2.01 -14.83 -8.66
C GLN A 31 3.15 -15.21 -7.71
N SER A 32 4.31 -14.59 -7.86
CA SER A 32 5.49 -14.93 -7.05
C SER A 32 5.55 -14.19 -5.72
N GLY A 33 4.88 -13.04 -5.62
CA GLY A 33 5.00 -12.12 -4.48
C GLY A 33 6.31 -11.32 -4.49
N GLU A 34 7.12 -11.41 -5.54
CA GLU A 34 8.36 -10.66 -5.66
C GLU A 34 8.08 -9.15 -5.75
N GLU A 35 8.87 -8.35 -5.03
CA GLU A 35 8.76 -6.90 -5.06
C GLU A 35 9.16 -6.36 -6.44
N ARG A 36 8.26 -5.62 -7.08
CA ARG A 36 8.55 -4.88 -8.31
C ARG A 36 9.03 -3.46 -8.02
N TRP A 37 8.37 -2.79 -7.07
CA TRP A 37 8.79 -1.48 -6.57
C TRP A 37 8.10 -1.12 -5.25
N VAL A 38 8.70 -0.14 -4.56
CA VAL A 38 8.13 0.49 -3.36
C VAL A 38 8.14 2.01 -3.52
N PHE A 39 7.02 2.64 -3.20
CA PHE A 39 6.92 4.07 -3.01
C PHE A 39 6.85 4.39 -1.51
N ASP A 40 7.92 4.97 -0.97
CA ASP A 40 7.97 5.43 0.42
C ASP A 40 7.44 6.86 0.51
N THR A 41 6.28 7.04 1.15
CA THR A 41 5.69 8.37 1.40
C THR A 41 6.44 9.16 2.45
N LYS A 42 7.30 8.50 3.24
CA LYS A 42 7.99 9.08 4.39
C LYS A 42 7.03 9.73 5.40
N ALA A 43 5.79 9.25 5.47
CA ALA A 43 4.76 9.79 6.37
C ALA A 43 5.18 9.77 7.85
N TRP A 44 6.12 8.91 8.21
CA TRP A 44 6.70 8.82 9.55
C TRP A 44 7.57 10.01 9.95
N GLU A 45 8.11 10.77 8.97
CA GLU A 45 8.89 11.98 9.24
C GLU A 45 8.00 13.09 9.85
N ALA A 46 6.69 13.06 9.60
CA ALA A 46 5.71 13.98 10.18
C ALA A 46 5.29 13.60 11.62
N GLY A 47 5.89 12.56 12.20
CA GLY A 47 5.55 12.05 13.53
C GLY A 47 4.38 11.06 13.50
N ARG A 48 4.00 10.58 14.70
CA ARG A 48 2.99 9.52 14.82
C ARG A 48 1.58 10.06 14.53
N PRO A 49 0.86 9.52 13.53
CA PRO A 49 -0.48 9.96 13.23
C PRO A 49 -1.50 9.43 14.24
N ALA A 50 -2.66 10.10 14.28
CA ALA A 50 -3.76 9.76 15.19
C ALA A 50 -4.39 8.38 14.88
N ASN A 51 -4.32 7.91 13.63
CA ASN A 51 -4.73 6.55 13.30
C ASN A 51 -3.67 5.57 13.84
N LEU A 52 -4.10 4.56 14.59
CA LEU A 52 -3.30 3.56 15.35
C LEU A 52 -2.17 2.86 14.55
N GLY A 53 -1.12 3.57 14.14
CA GLY A 53 0.00 3.05 13.34
C GLY A 53 -0.24 3.05 11.83
N TYR A 54 -0.59 4.21 11.24
CA TYR A 54 -0.72 4.41 9.79
C TYR A 54 -1.62 3.39 9.07
N ASN A 55 -2.73 3.01 9.70
CA ASN A 55 -3.69 2.10 9.09
C ASN A 55 -4.34 2.75 7.85
N THR A 56 -4.34 2.00 6.75
CA THR A 56 -4.98 2.35 5.48
C THR A 56 -5.99 1.26 5.10
N ARG A 57 -7.02 1.62 4.33
CA ARG A 57 -8.06 0.66 3.87
C ARG A 57 -7.80 0.10 2.47
N GLY A 58 -6.85 0.66 1.75
CA GLY A 58 -6.46 0.18 0.43
C GLY A 58 -6.01 1.30 -0.49
N VAL A 59 -5.98 0.98 -1.76
CA VAL A 59 -5.65 1.86 -2.88
C VAL A 59 -6.78 1.82 -3.90
N ALA A 60 -6.85 2.83 -4.75
CA ALA A 60 -7.76 2.88 -5.88
C ALA A 60 -6.95 2.96 -7.17
N TYR A 61 -7.53 2.43 -8.25
CA TYR A 61 -6.95 2.50 -9.58
C TYR A 61 -7.89 3.24 -10.52
N TRP A 62 -7.31 4.01 -11.43
CA TRP A 62 -8.02 4.75 -12.45
C TRP A 62 -7.28 4.61 -13.78
N GLU A 63 -7.93 3.97 -14.74
CA GLU A 63 -7.49 3.89 -16.13
C GLU A 63 -8.26 4.97 -16.89
N GLY A 64 -7.67 6.18 -16.98
CA GLY A 64 -8.36 7.38 -17.44
C GLY A 64 -9.23 7.20 -18.69
N LYS A 65 -10.54 7.09 -18.47
CA LYS A 65 -11.61 7.20 -19.46
C LYS A 65 -12.69 8.05 -18.80
N TRP A 66 -13.01 9.17 -19.44
CA TRP A 66 -14.02 10.13 -19.00
C TRP A 66 -15.42 9.64 -19.33
#